data_AF-A0AAP0PWM0-F1
#
_entry.id   AF-A0AAP0PWM0-F1
#
_cell.length_a   1.000
_cell.length_b   1.000
_cell.length_c   1.000
_cell.angle_alpha   90.00
_cell.angle_beta   90.00
_cell.angle_gamma   90.00
#
_symmetry.space_group_name_H-M   'P 1'
#
loop_
_entity.id
_entity.type
_entity.pdbx_description
1 polymer ?
#
loop_
_entity_poly.entity_id
_entity_poly.type
_entity_poly.pdbx_seq_one_letter_code
_entity_poly.pdbx_strand_id
1 'polypeptide(L)'
;MQPIGKTSIKFSTQLGIMARNGSLVPLTYESWNDVPEENKNAIWREVQDNTDAPLEFRETCLEKVANTWRSWKHTLKVHYEKHKDDEDILTRVPDERVQDEQWPILVRYWNEDEEKNC
;
A
#
# COMPACT_ATOMS: atom_id res chain seq x y z
N MET A 1 31.33 6.75 17.26
CA MET A 1 30.53 7.27 16.12
C MET A 1 29.83 6.09 15.47
N GLN A 2 28.53 5.92 15.70
CA GLN A 2 27.74 4.86 15.06
C GLN A 2 27.12 5.41 13.77
N PRO A 3 26.99 4.59 12.70
CA PRO A 3 26.57 5.10 11.41
C PRO A 3 25.06 5.34 11.41
N ILE A 4 24.67 6.61 11.45
CA ILE A 4 23.32 7.11 11.16
C ILE A 4 23.08 6.86 9.66
N GLY A 5 22.77 5.61 9.28
CA GLY A 5 22.59 5.26 7.88
C GLY A 5 22.02 3.87 7.68
N LYS A 6 22.62 2.85 8.32
CA LYS A 6 22.15 1.46 8.19
C LYS A 6 20.75 1.25 8.79
N THR A 7 20.47 1.89 9.93
CA THR A 7 19.16 1.81 10.59
C THR A 7 18.05 2.50 9.78
N SER A 8 18.35 3.66 9.17
CA SER A 8 17.39 4.44 8.38
C SER A 8 16.98 3.71 7.08
N ILE A 9 17.93 3.06 6.41
CA ILE A 9 17.66 2.24 5.21
C ILE A 9 16.78 1.04 5.58
N LYS A 10 17.13 0.31 6.65
CA LYS A 10 16.34 -0.85 7.12
C LYS A 10 14.90 -0.45 7.46
N PHE A 11 14.73 0.69 8.12
CA PHE A 11 13.43 1.23 8.49
C PHE A 11 12.59 1.62 7.26
N SER A 12 13.19 2.33 6.29
CA SER A 12 12.49 2.72 5.06
C SER A 12 12.06 1.49 4.23
N THR A 13 12.91 0.45 4.18
CA THR A 13 12.55 -0.83 3.54
C THR A 13 11.38 -1.50 4.26
N GLN A 14 11.38 -1.53 5.60
CA GLN A 14 10.31 -2.13 6.39
C GLN A 14 8.97 -1.43 6.19
N LEU A 15 8.93 -0.09 6.26
CA LEU A 15 7.72 0.68 5.97
C LEU A 15 7.21 0.41 4.54
N GLY A 16 8.13 0.25 3.60
CA GLY A 16 7.80 -0.10 2.22
C GLY A 16 7.20 -1.50 2.06
N ILE A 17 7.60 -2.47 2.89
CA ILE A 17 7.00 -3.81 2.92
C ILE A 17 5.58 -3.71 3.49
N MET A 18 5.41 -3.01 4.62
CA MET A 18 4.11 -2.80 5.26
C MET A 18 3.10 -2.12 4.32
N ALA A 19 3.53 -1.07 3.62
CA ALA A 19 2.70 -0.33 2.68
C ALA A 19 2.20 -1.18 1.49
N ARG A 20 2.86 -2.30 1.19
CA ARG A 20 2.47 -3.23 0.10
C ARG A 20 1.83 -4.51 0.61
N ASN A 21 1.69 -4.67 1.93
CA ASN A 21 1.05 -5.83 2.52
C ASN A 21 -0.46 -5.62 2.49
N GLY A 22 -1.15 -6.31 1.57
CA GLY A 22 -2.60 -6.23 1.39
C GLY A 22 -3.42 -6.67 2.60
N SER A 23 -2.87 -7.47 3.53
CA SER A 23 -3.55 -7.81 4.78
C SER A 23 -3.45 -6.69 5.83
N LEU A 24 -2.34 -5.94 5.83
CA LEU A 24 -2.12 -4.83 6.76
C LEU A 24 -2.73 -3.52 6.26
N VAL A 25 -2.59 -3.24 4.96
CA VAL A 25 -3.14 -2.07 4.28
C VAL A 25 -3.85 -2.53 3.01
N PRO A 26 -5.13 -2.95 3.12
CA PRO A 26 -5.91 -3.42 1.97
C PRO A 26 -5.94 -2.42 0.82
N LEU A 27 -5.75 -2.92 -0.40
CA LEU A 27 -5.82 -2.08 -1.60
C LEU A 27 -7.25 -1.68 -1.97
N THR A 28 -8.24 -2.36 -1.39
CA THR A 28 -9.67 -2.17 -1.66
C THR A 28 -10.21 -0.84 -1.16
N TYR A 29 -9.49 -0.13 -0.29
CA TYR A 29 -9.85 1.23 0.12
C TYR A 29 -9.53 2.23 -0.99
N GLU A 30 -10.42 3.19 -1.25
CA GLU A 30 -10.24 4.20 -2.28
C GLU A 30 -9.12 5.17 -1.91
N SER A 31 -9.21 5.75 -0.71
CA SER A 31 -8.25 6.70 -0.14
C SER A 31 -7.61 6.16 1.14
N TRP A 32 -6.43 6.68 1.48
CA TRP A 32 -5.77 6.42 2.77
C TRP A 32 -6.61 6.85 3.97
N ASN A 33 -7.47 7.86 3.78
CA ASN A 33 -8.36 8.32 4.84
C ASN A 33 -9.44 7.30 5.19
N ASP A 34 -9.79 6.42 4.24
CA ASP A 34 -10.77 5.35 4.43
C ASP A 34 -10.17 4.11 5.10
N VAL A 35 -8.83 4.03 5.17
CA VAL A 35 -8.13 2.97 5.89
C VAL A 35 -8.45 3.10 7.40
N PRO A 36 -8.99 2.05 8.04
CA PRO A 36 -9.39 2.11 9.44
C PRO A 36 -8.23 2.42 10.39
N GLU A 37 -8.57 3.02 11.52
CA GLU A 37 -7.58 3.35 12.54
C GLU A 37 -6.94 2.10 13.14
N GLU A 38 -7.63 0.95 13.13
CA GLU A 38 -7.09 -0.34 13.54
C GLU A 38 -5.90 -0.76 12.67
N ASN A 39 -6.00 -0.58 11.35
CA ASN A 39 -4.90 -0.86 10.41
C ASN A 39 -3.72 0.09 10.65
N LYS A 40 -3.99 1.39 10.83
CA LYS A 40 -2.97 2.40 11.15
C LYS A 40 -2.28 2.08 12.48
N ASN A 41 -3.04 1.64 13.47
CA ASN A 41 -2.51 1.20 14.77
C ASN A 41 -1.68 -0.09 14.65
N ALA A 42 -2.07 -1.04 13.81
CA ALA A 42 -1.28 -2.24 13.55
C ALA A 42 0.07 -1.89 12.90
N ILE A 43 0.09 -1.00 11.91
CA ILE A 43 1.33 -0.48 11.30
C ILE A 43 2.21 0.18 12.37
N TRP A 44 1.62 0.99 13.24
CA TRP A 44 2.37 1.67 14.30
C TRP A 44 2.95 0.69 15.32
N ARG A 45 2.19 -0.33 15.73
CA ARG A 45 2.69 -1.39 16.63
C ARG A 45 3.89 -2.11 16.04
N GLU A 46 3.81 -2.50 14.77
CA GLU A 46 4.93 -3.13 14.08
C GLU A 46 6.19 -2.23 14.02
N VAL A 47 6.02 -0.92 13.89
CA VAL A 47 7.12 0.05 13.99
C VAL A 47 7.71 0.07 15.40
N GLN A 48 6.87 0.12 16.43
CA GLN A 48 7.32 0.12 17.83
C GLN A 48 8.01 -1.18 18.23
N ASP A 49 7.55 -2.33 17.72
CA ASP A 49 8.14 -3.63 18.05
C ASP A 49 9.54 -3.81 17.44
N ASN A 50 9.87 -3.04 16.39
CA ASN A 50 11.14 -3.13 15.67
C ASN A 50 12.05 -1.91 15.88
N THR A 51 11.58 -0.86 16.55
CA THR A 51 12.31 0.40 16.73
C THR A 51 11.99 1.07 18.06
N ASP A 52 12.93 1.83 18.60
CA ASP A 52 12.68 2.71 19.76
C ASP A 52 12.05 4.06 19.35
N ALA A 53 11.22 4.06 18.29
CA ALA A 53 10.62 5.28 17.76
C ALA A 53 9.65 5.90 18.78
N PRO A 54 9.76 7.20 19.07
CA PRO A 54 8.90 7.86 20.04
C PRO A 54 7.52 8.12 19.43
N LEU A 55 6.49 8.30 20.27
CA LEU A 55 5.09 8.40 19.84
C LEU A 55 4.83 9.57 18.89
N GLU A 56 5.58 10.66 19.03
CA GLU A 56 5.48 11.85 18.16
C GLU A 56 5.86 11.53 16.71
N PHE A 57 6.60 10.43 16.49
CA PHE A 57 7.00 9.99 15.16
C PHE A 57 5.90 9.20 14.42
N ARG A 58 4.82 8.83 15.12
CA ARG A 58 3.72 8.04 14.56
C ARG A 58 3.13 8.66 13.30
N GLU A 59 2.83 9.95 13.33
CA GLU A 59 2.22 10.63 12.17
C GLU A 59 3.16 10.63 10.96
N THR A 60 4.44 10.93 11.17
CA THR A 60 5.46 10.87 10.10
C THR A 60 5.63 9.47 9.53
N CYS A 61 5.55 8.43 10.36
CA CYS A 61 5.56 7.04 9.92
C CYS A 61 4.34 6.71 9.06
N LEU A 62 3.15 7.03 9.54
CA LEU A 62 1.91 6.77 8.82
C LEU A 62 1.85 7.55 7.50
N GLU A 63 2.36 8.78 7.46
CA GLU A 63 2.46 9.56 6.22
C GLU A 63 3.37 8.88 5.19
N LYS A 64 4.54 8.38 5.61
CA LYS A 64 5.45 7.63 4.72
C LYS A 64 4.81 6.36 4.17
N VAL A 65 4.08 5.63 5.01
CA VAL A 65 3.35 4.43 4.61
C VAL A 65 2.22 4.79 3.65
N ALA A 66 1.45 5.83 3.94
CA ALA A 66 0.38 6.34 3.09
C ALA A 66 0.88 6.70 1.69
N ASN A 67 1.99 7.45 1.62
CA ASN A 67 2.59 7.86 0.35
C ASN A 67 3.08 6.65 -0.45
N THR A 68 3.72 5.69 0.23
CA THR A 68 4.19 4.46 -0.43
C THR A 68 3.02 3.60 -0.91
N TRP A 69 1.95 3.49 -0.13
CA TRP A 69 0.73 2.77 -0.50
C TRP A 69 0.03 3.40 -1.71
N ARG A 70 -0.07 4.74 -1.76
CA ARG A 70 -0.60 5.46 -2.94
C ARG A 70 0.25 5.24 -4.18
N SER A 71 1.58 5.36 -4.08
CA SER A 71 2.49 5.07 -5.19
C SER A 71 2.40 3.62 -5.66
N TRP A 72 2.17 2.69 -4.73
CA TRP A 72 1.95 1.29 -5.06
C TRP A 72 0.65 1.10 -5.83
N LYS A 73 -0.47 1.63 -5.33
CA LYS A 73 -1.76 1.59 -6.02
C LYS A 73 -1.72 2.24 -7.41
N HIS A 74 -0.97 3.33 -7.58
CA HIS A 74 -0.74 3.94 -8.89
C HIS A 74 0.02 3.00 -9.83
N THR A 75 1.07 2.32 -9.36
CA THR A 75 1.82 1.34 -10.16
C THR A 75 0.91 0.21 -10.65
N LEU A 76 0.01 -0.26 -9.78
CA LEU A 76 -0.99 -1.26 -10.12
C LEU A 76 -2.02 -0.75 -11.14
N LYS A 77 -2.49 0.50 -11.00
CA LYS A 77 -3.41 1.14 -11.95
C LYS A 77 -2.77 1.27 -13.34
N VAL A 78 -1.49 1.64 -13.42
CA VAL A 78 -0.74 1.70 -14.70
C VAL A 78 -0.64 0.33 -15.36
N HIS A 79 -0.49 -0.75 -14.59
CA HIS A 79 -0.54 -2.12 -15.13
C HIS A 79 -1.94 -2.45 -15.65
N TYR A 80 -2.98 -2.14 -14.88
CA TYR A 80 -4.36 -2.30 -15.30
C TYR A 80 -4.64 -1.56 -16.61
N GLU A 81 -4.31 -0.26 -16.71
CA GLU A 81 -4.58 0.56 -17.91
C GLU A 81 -3.92 0.01 -19.17
N LYS A 82 -2.76 -0.66 -19.05
CA LYS A 82 -2.06 -1.30 -20.17
C LYS A 82 -2.71 -2.59 -20.65
N HIS A 83 -3.53 -3.22 -19.81
CA HIS A 83 -4.08 -4.56 -20.00
C HIS A 83 -5.60 -4.60 -19.84
N LYS A 84 -6.27 -3.45 -19.76
CA LYS A 84 -7.71 -3.37 -19.43
C LYS A 84 -8.62 -4.01 -20.49
N ASP A 85 -8.14 -4.09 -21.73
CA ASP A 85 -8.84 -4.74 -22.85
C ASP A 85 -8.53 -6.26 -22.94
N ASP A 86 -7.62 -6.79 -22.10
CA ASP A 86 -7.31 -8.23 -22.08
C ASP A 86 -8.46 -8.99 -21.38
N GLU A 87 -8.98 -10.05 -22.02
CA GLU A 87 -10.06 -10.89 -21.46
C GLU A 87 -9.68 -11.51 -20.10
N ASP A 88 -8.39 -11.73 -19.87
CA ASP A 88 -7.85 -12.36 -18.66
C ASP A 88 -7.42 -11.35 -17.57
N ILE A 89 -7.75 -10.06 -17.69
CA ILE A 89 -7.28 -9.00 -16.78
C ILE A 89 -7.51 -9.31 -15.29
N LEU A 90 -8.63 -9.98 -14.96
CA LEU A 90 -8.98 -10.37 -13.60
C LEU A 90 -8.02 -11.39 -12.96
N THR A 91 -7.28 -12.14 -13.78
CA THR A 91 -6.29 -13.15 -13.31
C THR A 91 -4.84 -12.69 -13.53
N ARG A 92 -4.65 -11.57 -14.25
CA ARG A 92 -3.34 -11.01 -14.59
C ARG A 92 -2.76 -10.15 -13.47
N VAL A 93 -2.56 -10.76 -12.29
CA VAL A 93 -2.00 -10.10 -11.11
C VAL A 93 -0.56 -9.66 -11.41
N PRO A 94 -0.21 -8.36 -11.26
CA PRO A 94 1.11 -7.85 -11.64
C PRO A 94 2.25 -8.22 -10.70
N ASP A 95 1.94 -8.58 -9.45
CA ASP A 95 2.94 -8.77 -8.40
C ASP A 95 2.40 -9.67 -7.29
N GLU A 96 3.23 -10.59 -6.80
CA GLU A 96 2.89 -11.58 -5.76
C GLU A 96 2.43 -10.98 -4.42
N ARG A 97 2.75 -9.70 -4.17
CA ARG A 97 2.33 -9.00 -2.95
C ARG A 97 0.86 -8.56 -3.00
N VAL A 98 0.27 -8.51 -4.18
CA VAL A 98 -1.16 -8.25 -4.35
C VAL A 98 -1.90 -9.55 -4.02
N GLN A 99 -2.84 -9.47 -3.08
CA GLN A 99 -3.68 -10.61 -2.74
C GLN A 99 -4.64 -10.91 -3.90
N ASP A 100 -4.80 -12.18 -4.25
CA ASP A 100 -5.62 -12.64 -5.37
C ASP A 100 -7.08 -12.19 -5.24
N GLU A 101 -7.61 -12.06 -4.01
CA GLU A 101 -8.97 -11.57 -3.77
C GLU A 101 -9.12 -10.06 -3.94
N GLN A 102 -8.03 -9.30 -3.77
CA GLN A 102 -8.06 -7.83 -3.86
C GLN A 102 -7.97 -7.34 -5.31
N TRP A 103 -7.25 -8.06 -6.17
CA TRP A 103 -7.03 -7.64 -7.55
C TRP A 103 -8.34 -7.50 -8.37
N PRO A 104 -9.24 -8.50 -8.39
CA PRO A 104 -10.53 -8.38 -9.08
C PRO A 104 -11.39 -7.22 -8.57
N ILE A 105 -11.32 -6.90 -7.27
CA ILE A 105 -12.06 -5.77 -6.68
C ILE A 105 -11.53 -4.44 -7.23
N LEU A 106 -10.20 -4.29 -7.29
CA LEU A 106 -9.56 -3.10 -7.88
C LEU A 106 -9.89 -2.93 -9.36
N VAL A 107 -9.79 -4.01 -10.14
CA VAL A 107 -10.09 -3.98 -11.58
C VAL A 107 -11.52 -3.54 -11.84
N ARG A 108 -12.49 -4.07 -11.08
CA ARG A 108 -13.90 -3.65 -11.18
C ARG A 108 -14.08 -2.19 -10.81
N TYR A 109 -13.48 -1.75 -9.71
CA TYR A 109 -13.53 -0.35 -9.28
C TYR A 109 -12.99 0.60 -10.36
N TRP A 110 -11.85 0.29 -10.98
CA TRP A 110 -11.28 1.14 -12.02
C TRP A 110 -12.06 1.13 -13.33
N ASN A 111 -12.70 0.01 -13.70
CA ASN A 111 -13.63 -0.01 -14.83
C ASN A 111 -14.82 0.94 -14.59
N GLU A 112 -15.44 0.86 -13.40
CA GLU A 112 -16.56 1.75 -13.06
C GLU A 112 -16.16 3.23 -12.97
N ASP A 113 -14.94 3.52 -12.49
CA ASP A 113 -14.38 4.89 -12.44
C ASP A 113 -14.18 5.47 -13.84
N GLU A 114 -13.74 4.67 -14.82
CA GLU A 114 -13.63 5.12 -16.22
C GLU A 114 -15.02 5.36 -16.86
N GLU A 115 -15.99 4.48 -16.63
CA GLU A 115 -17.35 4.62 -17.15
C GLU A 115 -18.06 5.88 -16.63
N LYS A 116 -17.83 6.25 -15.37
CA LYS A 116 -18.41 7.46 -14.74
C LYS A 116 -17.79 8.76 -15.24
N ASN A 117 -16.59 8.70 -15.81
CA ASN A 117 -15.83 9.85 -16.28
C ASN A 117 -15.91 10.04 -17.83
N CYS A 118 -16.72 9.23 -18.53
CA CYS A 118 -17.07 9.38 -19.95
C CYS A 118 -18.40 10.10 -20.14
#